data_AF-A0A1M6E8V7-F1
#
_entry.id   AF-A0A1M6E8V7-F1
#
_cell.length_a   1.000
_cell.length_b   1.000
_cell.length_c   1.000
_cell.angle_alpha   90.00
_cell.angle_beta   90.00
_cell.angle_gamma   90.00
#
_symmetry.space_group_name_H-M   'P 1'
#
loop_
_entity.id
_entity.type
_entity.pdbx_description
1 polymer ?
#
loop_
_entity_poly.entity_id
_entity_poly.type
_entity_poly.pdbx_seq_one_letter_code
_entity_poly.pdbx_strand_id
1 'polypeptide(L)'
;MNENTNMFRELPAIFHESALIDRFHGFIKGWHVPRMRENMKAEGWGLNVEYFSEILHALRSEIRYRAVVDDLLEVPKGADARDTEAIKRLATGFLKLLFPHALSINDIKIDEFMAYCLNPARLMRATIRKQLHLMDSEYSEAVPEIRCASIT
;
A
#
# COMPACT_ATOMS: atom_id res chain seq x y z
N MET A 1 -1.28 -19.91 9.16
CA MET A 1 -2.50 -19.11 8.90
C MET A 1 -2.73 -19.14 7.39
N ASN A 2 -3.90 -19.56 6.94
CA ASN A 2 -4.13 -19.90 5.52
C ASN A 2 -4.74 -18.69 4.81
N GLU A 3 -4.14 -18.22 3.71
CA GLU A 3 -4.63 -17.03 2.98
C GLU A 3 -5.97 -17.23 2.29
N ASN A 4 -6.44 -18.48 2.24
CA ASN A 4 -7.69 -18.91 1.63
C ASN A 4 -8.84 -18.99 2.66
N THR A 5 -8.61 -18.60 3.90
CA THR A 5 -9.67 -18.52 4.93
C THR A 5 -9.97 -17.06 5.24
N ASN A 6 -11.24 -16.77 5.53
CA ASN A 6 -11.68 -15.42 5.87
C ASN A 6 -10.95 -14.93 7.13
N MET A 7 -10.05 -13.96 6.95
CA MET A 7 -9.22 -13.40 8.03
C MET A 7 -10.01 -12.50 8.98
N PHE A 8 -11.18 -12.02 8.57
CA PHE A 8 -12.02 -11.11 9.34
C PHE A 8 -13.03 -11.82 10.24
N ARG A 9 -13.17 -13.14 10.12
CA ARG A 9 -14.09 -13.93 10.94
C ARG A 9 -13.76 -13.90 12.44
N GLU A 10 -12.49 -13.72 12.78
CA GLU A 10 -12.01 -13.61 14.16
C GLU A 10 -12.16 -12.18 14.73
N LEU A 11 -12.47 -11.19 13.88
CA LEU A 11 -12.69 -9.81 14.30
C LEU A 11 -14.16 -9.58 14.72
N PRO A 12 -14.44 -8.52 15.51
CA PRO A 12 -15.80 -8.17 15.91
C PRO A 12 -16.77 -8.10 14.73
N ALA A 13 -18.06 -8.40 14.96
CA ALA A 13 -19.09 -8.51 13.92
C ALA A 13 -19.20 -7.29 12.98
N ILE A 14 -18.80 -6.10 13.45
CA ILE A 14 -18.73 -4.86 12.67
C ILE A 14 -17.80 -4.99 11.45
N PHE A 15 -16.74 -5.81 11.56
CA PHE A 15 -15.80 -6.08 10.47
C PHE A 15 -16.25 -7.19 9.53
N HIS A 16 -17.43 -7.80 9.75
CA HIS A 16 -18.00 -8.78 8.83
C HIS A 16 -18.78 -8.13 7.69
N GLU A 17 -18.95 -6.81 7.73
CA GLU A 17 -19.57 -6.03 6.65
C GLU A 17 -18.60 -5.86 5.47
N SER A 18 -18.91 -6.46 4.32
CA SER A 18 -18.14 -6.36 3.08
C SER A 18 -17.96 -4.90 2.63
N ALA A 19 -18.96 -4.05 2.84
CA ALA A 19 -18.91 -2.61 2.54
C ALA A 19 -17.87 -1.84 3.36
N LEU A 20 -17.54 -2.30 4.57
CA LEU A 20 -16.47 -1.71 5.38
C LEU A 20 -15.11 -2.13 4.84
N ILE A 21 -14.96 -3.41 4.49
CA ILE A 21 -13.68 -3.96 4.06
C ILE A 21 -13.21 -3.33 2.75
N ASP A 22 -14.14 -3.06 1.84
CA ASP A 22 -13.82 -2.42 0.56
C ASP A 22 -13.20 -1.01 0.72
N ARG A 23 -13.39 -0.37 1.87
CA ARG A 23 -12.76 0.93 2.19
C ARG A 23 -11.31 0.81 2.68
N PHE A 24 -10.81 -0.38 3.00
CA PHE A 24 -9.40 -0.56 3.35
C PHE A 24 -8.53 -0.56 2.11
N HIS A 25 -7.48 0.27 2.10
CA HIS A 25 -6.59 0.33 0.94
C HIS A 25 -5.70 -0.91 0.80
N GLY A 26 -5.29 -1.53 1.92
CA GLY A 26 -4.46 -2.73 1.92
C GLY A 26 -4.11 -3.22 3.33
N PHE A 27 -3.69 -4.48 3.44
CA PHE A 27 -3.19 -5.07 4.68
C PHE A 27 -1.78 -5.62 4.53
N ILE A 28 -1.01 -5.51 5.60
CA ILE A 28 0.25 -6.23 5.75
C ILE A 28 -0.07 -7.54 6.48
N LYS A 29 0.31 -8.65 5.87
CA LYS A 29 0.14 -9.99 6.44
C LYS A 29 1.05 -10.13 7.66
N GLY A 30 0.47 -10.34 8.84
CA GLY A 30 1.21 -10.36 10.10
C GLY A 30 2.32 -11.42 10.17
N TRP A 31 2.19 -12.54 9.45
CA TRP A 31 3.22 -13.59 9.40
C TRP A 31 4.42 -13.24 8.50
N HIS A 32 4.33 -12.20 7.66
CA HIS A 32 5.52 -11.67 6.97
C HIS A 32 6.38 -10.82 7.91
N VAL A 33 5.82 -10.36 9.03
CA VAL A 33 6.57 -9.59 10.02
C VAL A 33 7.32 -10.57 10.92
N PRO A 34 8.67 -10.60 10.88
CA PRO A 34 9.44 -11.49 11.72
C PRO A 34 9.21 -11.14 13.20
N ARG A 35 9.19 -12.15 14.07
CA ARG A 35 9.18 -11.91 15.52
C ARG A 35 10.47 -11.21 15.92
N MET A 36 10.34 -10.16 16.73
CA MET A 36 11.47 -9.43 17.29
C MET A 36 12.35 -10.39 18.09
N ARG A 37 13.64 -10.43 17.76
CA ARG A 37 14.67 -11.18 18.49
C ARG A 37 15.65 -10.19 19.11
N GLU A 38 16.34 -10.60 20.17
CA GLU A 38 17.33 -9.74 20.85
C GLU A 38 18.39 -9.20 19.89
N ASN A 39 18.82 -10.00 18.92
CA ASN A 39 19.80 -9.60 17.89
C ASN A 39 19.25 -8.65 16.81
N MET A 40 17.96 -8.31 16.85
CA MET A 40 17.35 -7.31 15.97
C MET A 40 17.25 -5.93 16.63
N LYS A 41 17.63 -5.81 17.90
CA LYS A 41 17.72 -4.51 18.57
C LYS A 41 18.85 -3.71 17.94
N ALA A 42 18.54 -2.51 17.48
CA ALA A 42 19.56 -1.58 17.02
C ALA A 42 20.34 -1.04 18.23
N GLU A 43 21.67 -1.11 18.17
CA GLU A 43 22.56 -0.51 19.15
C GLU A 43 23.12 0.80 18.58
N GLY A 44 22.90 1.93 19.27
CA GLY A 44 23.43 3.23 18.87
C GLY A 44 22.46 4.39 19.07
N TRP A 45 22.72 5.49 18.36
CA TRP A 45 21.90 6.69 18.39
C TRP A 45 20.55 6.43 17.72
N GLY A 46 19.48 6.58 18.50
CA GLY A 46 18.11 6.50 18.02
C GLY A 46 17.57 7.85 17.58
N LEU A 47 16.61 7.84 16.65
CA LEU A 47 15.81 9.02 16.34
C LEU A 47 14.74 9.19 17.42
N ASN A 48 14.54 10.41 17.93
CA ASN A 48 13.44 10.68 18.84
C ASN A 48 12.10 10.38 18.14
N VAL A 49 11.26 9.55 18.77
CA VAL A 49 9.97 9.10 18.23
C VAL A 49 9.00 10.26 18.01
N GLU A 50 8.99 11.26 18.90
CA GLU A 50 8.15 12.45 18.78
C GLU A 50 8.55 13.26 17.54
N TYR A 51 9.86 13.46 17.37
CA TYR A 51 10.40 14.16 16.20
C TYR A 51 10.08 13.42 14.88
N PHE A 52 10.24 12.09 14.87
CA PHE A 52 9.87 11.27 13.72
C PHE A 52 8.36 11.35 13.42
N SER A 53 7.53 11.36 14.46
CA SER A 53 6.07 11.46 14.31
C SER A 53 5.66 12.79 13.68
N GLU A 54 6.30 13.90 14.07
CA GLU A 54 6.08 15.21 13.45
C GLU A 54 6.50 15.23 11.97
N ILE A 55 7.61 14.59 11.61
CA ILE A 55 8.01 14.43 10.20
C ILE A 55 6.95 13.67 9.42
N LEU A 56 6.47 12.54 9.94
CA LEU A 56 5.40 11.76 9.29
C LEU A 56 4.10 12.56 9.16
N HIS A 57 3.79 13.38 10.16
CA HIS A 57 2.64 14.27 10.12
C HIS A 57 2.78 15.34 9.02
N ALA A 58 3.94 15.99 8.93
CA ALA A 58 4.23 16.95 7.86
C ALA A 58 4.18 16.32 6.47
N LEU A 59 4.77 15.12 6.30
CA LEU A 59 4.74 14.36 5.06
C LEU A 59 3.33 13.97 4.64
N ARG A 60 2.37 13.87 5.56
CA ARG A 60 0.96 13.57 5.22
C ARG A 60 0.33 14.65 4.34
N SER A 61 0.67 15.91 4.59
CA SER A 61 0.15 17.08 3.87
C SER A 61 0.87 17.36 2.55
N GLU A 62 2.01 16.70 2.31
CA GLU A 62 2.80 16.93 1.11
C GLU A 62 2.15 16.29 -0.14
N ILE A 63 1.79 17.14 -1.11
CA ILE A 63 1.05 16.77 -2.32
C ILE A 63 1.98 16.38 -3.48
N ARG A 64 3.24 16.82 -3.47
CA ARG A 64 4.20 16.58 -4.57
C ARG A 64 4.39 15.10 -4.88
N TYR A 65 4.54 14.26 -3.85
CA TYR A 65 4.67 12.81 -4.03
C TYR A 65 3.45 12.19 -4.72
N ARG A 66 2.26 12.75 -4.50
CA ARG A 66 1.05 12.24 -5.15
C ARG A 66 1.08 12.55 -6.64
N ALA A 67 1.49 13.77 -7.01
CA ALA A 67 1.68 14.14 -8.41
C ALA A 67 2.72 13.23 -9.10
N VAL A 68 3.87 12.97 -8.46
CA VAL A 68 4.89 12.06 -9.00
C VAL A 68 4.33 10.66 -9.26
N VAL A 69 3.56 10.11 -8.32
CA VAL A 69 2.91 8.80 -8.49
C VAL A 69 1.87 8.83 -9.61
N ASP A 70 1.08 9.91 -9.71
CA ASP A 70 0.08 10.06 -10.76
C ASP A 70 0.73 10.14 -12.15
N ASP A 71 1.88 10.81 -12.28
CA ASP A 71 2.64 10.91 -13.52
C ASP A 71 3.37 9.60 -13.89
N LEU A 72 3.83 8.85 -12.89
CA LEU A 72 4.50 7.56 -13.09
C LEU A 72 3.55 6.42 -13.48
N LEU A 73 2.24 6.57 -13.28
CA LEU A 73 1.26 5.48 -13.44
C LEU A 73 0.34 5.68 -14.64
N GLU A 74 0.25 4.65 -15.48
CA GLU A 74 -0.77 4.53 -16.51
C GLU A 74 -1.94 3.67 -15.99
N VAL A 75 -3.10 4.30 -15.83
CA VAL A 75 -4.33 3.65 -15.37
C VAL A 75 -5.25 3.34 -16.55
N PRO A 76 -5.74 2.09 -16.70
CA PRO A 76 -6.67 1.76 -17.77
C PRO A 76 -8.04 2.43 -17.57
N LYS A 77 -8.69 2.86 -18.66
CA LYS A 77 -9.95 3.64 -18.64
C LYS A 77 -11.13 2.93 -17.95
N GLY A 78 -11.11 1.60 -17.89
CA GLY A 78 -12.14 0.78 -17.23
C GLY A 78 -11.77 0.33 -15.81
N ALA A 79 -10.70 0.87 -15.22
CA ALA A 79 -10.28 0.51 -13.88
C ALA A 79 -11.31 0.98 -12.83
N ASP A 80 -11.55 0.15 -11.83
CA ASP A 80 -12.32 0.56 -10.66
C ASP A 80 -11.61 1.73 -9.96
N ALA A 81 -12.34 2.83 -9.76
CA ALA A 81 -11.78 4.05 -9.21
C ALA A 81 -11.33 3.88 -7.76
N ARG A 82 -11.99 3.03 -6.97
CA ARG A 82 -11.67 2.77 -5.56
C ARG A 82 -10.41 1.93 -5.44
N ASP A 83 -10.28 0.87 -6.25
CA ASP A 83 -9.07 0.06 -6.32
C ASP A 83 -7.86 0.89 -6.79
N THR A 84 -8.07 1.72 -7.81
CA THR A 84 -7.03 2.62 -8.34
C THR A 84 -6.57 3.61 -7.28
N GLU A 85 -7.50 4.28 -6.59
CA GLU A 85 -7.17 5.22 -5.53
C GLU A 85 -6.43 4.54 -4.36
N ALA A 86 -6.87 3.33 -3.98
CA ALA A 86 -6.19 2.57 -2.94
C ALA A 86 -4.73 2.28 -3.30
N ILE A 87 -4.47 1.81 -4.52
CA ILE A 87 -3.11 1.51 -4.99
C ILE A 87 -2.28 2.79 -5.05
N LYS A 88 -2.81 3.88 -5.60
CA LYS A 88 -2.10 5.16 -5.69
C LYS A 88 -1.74 5.71 -4.31
N ARG A 89 -2.66 5.65 -3.34
CA ARG A 89 -2.41 6.12 -1.95
C ARG A 89 -1.35 5.27 -1.26
N LEU A 90 -1.39 3.95 -1.42
CA LEU A 90 -0.36 3.06 -0.89
C LEU A 90 1.01 3.32 -1.53
N ALA A 91 1.07 3.40 -2.86
CA ALA A 91 2.30 3.70 -3.59
C ALA A 91 2.89 5.07 -3.17
N THR A 92 2.04 6.09 -2.99
CA THR A 92 2.45 7.41 -2.47
C THR A 92 3.04 7.30 -1.06
N GLY A 93 2.44 6.48 -0.19
CA GLY A 93 2.96 6.22 1.16
C GLY A 93 4.33 5.56 1.13
N PHE A 94 4.52 4.54 0.28
CA PHE A 94 5.82 3.89 0.10
C PHE A 94 6.86 4.84 -0.45
N LEU A 95 6.51 5.67 -1.44
CA LEU A 95 7.42 6.65 -2.02
C LEU A 95 7.92 7.63 -0.94
N LYS A 96 7.01 8.15 -0.10
CA LYS A 96 7.37 9.06 1.01
C LYS A 96 8.33 8.43 2.02
N LEU A 97 8.13 7.15 2.35
CA LEU A 97 8.90 6.46 3.38
C LEU A 97 10.26 5.96 2.88
N LEU A 98 10.30 5.42 1.65
CA LEU A 98 11.48 4.77 1.10
C LEU A 98 12.33 5.71 0.24
N PHE A 99 11.70 6.67 -0.43
CA PHE A 99 12.35 7.62 -1.34
C PHE A 99 11.93 9.05 -1.01
N PRO A 100 12.26 9.57 0.20
CA PRO A 100 11.87 10.93 0.60
C PRO A 100 12.47 12.02 -0.30
N HIS A 101 13.55 11.72 -1.04
CA HIS A 101 14.18 12.61 -2.00
C HIS A 101 13.45 12.68 -3.35
N ALA A 102 12.57 11.72 -3.67
CA ALA A 102 11.94 11.62 -4.98
C ALA A 102 10.74 12.58 -5.10
N LEU A 103 11.03 13.81 -5.53
CA LEU A 103 10.04 14.88 -5.69
C LEU A 103 9.65 15.11 -7.16
N SER A 104 10.36 14.46 -8.08
CA SER A 104 10.12 14.45 -9.52
C SER A 104 10.27 13.03 -10.08
N ILE A 105 9.71 12.80 -11.28
CA ILE A 105 9.81 11.53 -12.03
C ILE A 105 11.28 11.15 -12.26
N ASN A 106 12.17 12.14 -12.43
CA ASN A 106 13.59 11.91 -12.69
C ASN A 106 14.39 11.53 -11.45
N ASP A 107 13.83 11.71 -10.25
CA ASP A 107 14.54 11.45 -8.99
C ASP A 107 14.47 9.98 -8.58
N ILE A 108 13.69 9.15 -9.29
CA ILE A 108 13.51 7.73 -9.01
C ILE A 108 13.54 6.91 -10.29
N LYS A 109 14.21 5.76 -10.25
CA LYS A 109 14.17 4.80 -11.37
C LYS A 109 12.83 4.08 -11.37
N ILE A 110 12.26 3.89 -12.57
CA ILE A 110 10.99 3.16 -12.75
C ILE A 110 11.06 1.78 -12.09
N ASP A 111 12.17 1.06 -12.26
CA ASP A 111 12.32 -0.29 -11.69
C ASP A 111 12.27 -0.29 -10.15
N GLU A 112 12.87 0.71 -9.51
CA GLU A 112 12.85 0.87 -8.05
C GLU A 112 11.45 1.24 -7.57
N PHE A 113 10.79 2.18 -8.25
CA PHE A 113 9.40 2.52 -7.98
C PHE A 113 8.46 1.31 -8.12
N MET A 114 8.63 0.53 -9.19
CA MET A 114 7.85 -0.69 -9.42
C MET A 114 8.07 -1.72 -8.33
N ALA A 115 9.34 -2.02 -8.01
CA ALA A 115 9.70 -3.05 -7.04
C ALA A 115 9.24 -2.71 -5.63
N TYR A 116 9.43 -1.45 -5.20
CA TYR A 116 9.27 -1.07 -3.79
C TYR A 116 7.98 -0.29 -3.49
N CYS A 117 7.34 0.32 -4.47
CA CYS A 117 6.12 1.11 -4.26
C CYS A 117 4.89 0.47 -4.92
N LEU A 118 4.90 0.28 -6.24
CA LEU A 118 3.72 -0.16 -6.99
C LEU A 118 3.37 -1.63 -6.74
N ASN A 119 4.33 -2.54 -6.86
CA ASN A 119 4.07 -3.98 -6.71
C ASN A 119 3.58 -4.34 -5.30
N PRO A 120 4.21 -3.83 -4.21
CA PRO A 120 3.70 -4.04 -2.86
C PRO A 120 2.29 -3.47 -2.69
N ALA A 121 2.02 -2.27 -3.19
CA ALA A 121 0.68 -1.65 -3.12
C ALA A 121 -0.39 -2.50 -3.83
N ARG A 122 -0.10 -3.02 -5.03
CA ARG A 122 -0.99 -3.91 -5.77
C ARG A 122 -1.26 -5.21 -5.02
N LEU A 123 -0.23 -5.86 -4.47
CA LEU A 123 -0.36 -7.10 -3.70
C LEU A 123 -1.22 -6.90 -2.45
N MET A 124 -1.05 -5.76 -1.76
CA MET A 124 -1.85 -5.42 -0.59
C MET A 124 -3.33 -5.23 -0.95
N ARG A 125 -3.64 -4.53 -2.06
CA ARG A 125 -5.03 -4.37 -2.52
C ARG A 125 -5.63 -5.67 -3.07
N ALA A 126 -4.84 -6.50 -3.75
CA ALA A 126 -5.27 -7.83 -4.19
C ALA A 126 -5.67 -8.73 -3.02
N THR A 127 -4.96 -8.62 -1.90
CA THR A 127 -5.33 -9.35 -0.68
C THR A 127 -6.70 -8.91 -0.18
N ILE A 128 -7.05 -7.60 -0.25
CA ILE A 128 -8.40 -7.11 0.09
C ILE A 128 -9.46 -7.71 -0.82
N ARG A 129 -9.27 -7.64 -2.15
CA ARG A 129 -10.23 -8.15 -3.13
C ARG A 129 -10.48 -9.64 -2.96
N LYS A 130 -9.42 -10.42 -2.70
CA LYS A 130 -9.54 -11.84 -2.38
C LYS A 130 -10.36 -12.08 -1.11
N GLN A 131 -10.13 -11.31 -0.05
CA GLN A 131 -10.90 -11.46 1.19
C GLN A 131 -12.37 -11.04 1.01
N LEU A 132 -12.64 -10.00 0.22
CA LEU A 132 -14.01 -9.61 -0.15
C LEU A 132 -14.71 -10.72 -0.92
N HIS A 133 -14.06 -11.32 -1.92
CA HIS A 133 -14.63 -12.44 -2.68
C HIS A 133 -14.95 -13.65 -1.79
N LEU A 134 -14.06 -13.97 -0.83
CA LEU A 134 -14.29 -15.06 0.13
C LEU A 134 -15.45 -14.76 1.11
N MET A 135 -15.76 -13.49 1.33
CA MET A 135 -16.88 -13.06 2.19
C MET A 135 -18.19 -12.98 1.43
N ASP A 136 -18.11 -12.51 0.19
CA ASP A 136 -19.23 -12.22 -0.67
C ASP A 136 -18.83 -12.47 -2.14
N SER A 137 -19.40 -13.52 -2.72
CA SER A 137 -19.08 -13.99 -4.07
C SER A 137 -19.45 -12.99 -5.17
N GLU A 138 -20.21 -11.93 -4.87
CA GLU A 138 -20.54 -10.87 -5.82
C GLU A 138 -19.31 -10.03 -6.21
N TYR A 139 -18.28 -9.99 -5.35
CA TYR A 139 -17.07 -9.22 -5.62
C TYR A 139 -16.07 -10.03 -6.46
N SER A 140 -15.55 -9.43 -7.53
CA SER A 140 -14.44 -10.03 -8.30
C SER A 140 -13.11 -9.97 -7.54
N GLU A 141 -12.28 -11.01 -7.66
CA GLU A 141 -10.91 -11.00 -7.15
C GLU A 141 -9.96 -10.09 -7.95
N ALA A 142 -10.36 -9.64 -9.14
CA ALA A 142 -9.50 -8.89 -10.05
C ALA A 142 -9.09 -7.53 -9.46
N VAL A 143 -7.83 -7.15 -9.67
CA VAL A 143 -7.27 -5.83 -9.38
C VAL A 143 -6.87 -5.18 -10.70
N PRO A 144 -7.06 -3.87 -10.89
CA PRO A 144 -6.66 -3.20 -12.13
C PRO A 144 -5.18 -3.41 -12.45
N GLU A 145 -4.88 -3.71 -13.71
CA GLU A 145 -3.52 -3.77 -14.24
C GLU A 145 -2.96 -2.36 -14.44
N ILE A 146 -2.53 -1.74 -13.34
CA ILE A 146 -1.83 -0.45 -13.39
C ILE A 146 -0.38 -0.71 -13.79
N ARG A 147 0.09 0.00 -14.82
CA ARG A 147 1.46 -0.07 -15.34
C ARG A 147 2.19 1.24 -15.09
N CYS A 148 3.51 1.22 -15.14
CA CYS A 148 4.29 2.45 -15.14
C CYS A 148 4.31 3.06 -16.54
N ALA A 149 4.26 4.39 -16.61
CA ALA A 149 4.42 5.11 -17.85
C ALA A 149 5.79 4.79 -18.45
N SER A 150 5.82 4.44 -19.74
CA SER A 150 7.08 4.24 -20.44
C SER A 150 7.72 5.61 -20.67
N ILE A 151 8.69 5.99 -19.83
CA ILE A 151 9.46 7.21 -20.04
C ILE A 151 10.27 6.99 -21.33
N THR A 152 9.87 7.67 -22.41
CA THR A 152 10.62 7.73 -23.69
C THR A 152 11.62 8.85 -23.61
#